data_AF-A0A382WM84-F1
#
_entry.id   AF-A0A382WM84-F1
#
_cell.length_a   1.000
_cell.length_b   1.000
_cell.length_c   1.000
_cell.angle_alpha   90.00
_cell.angle_beta   90.00
_cell.angle_gamma   90.00
#
_symmetry.space_group_name_H-M   'P 1'
#
loop_
_entity.id
_entity.type
_entity.pdbx_description
1 polymer ?
#
loop_
_entity_poly.entity_id
_entity_poly.type
_entity_poly.pdbx_seq_one_letter_code
_entity_poly.pdbx_strand_id
1 'polypeptide(L)' 'ALFLDFGNAWEQNLLGLYTSTGFGLRGALAGVLVLRLDMGLRSLTVNSFPDDKFIQFFFGWDF' A
#
# COMPACT_ATOMS: atom_id res chain seq x y z
N ALA A 1 -7.96 4.50 -7.50
CA ALA A 1 -7.53 3.12 -7.81
C ALA A 1 -7.87 2.24 -6.62
N LEU A 2 -8.26 0.98 -6.85
CA LEU A 2 -8.35 -0.03 -5.78
C LEU A 2 -7.10 -0.91 -5.87
N PHE A 3 -6.61 -1.40 -4.73
CA PHE A 3 -5.42 -2.25 -4.69
C PHE A 3 -5.55 -3.40 -3.68
N LEU A 4 -4.73 -4.42 -3.92
CA LEU A 4 -4.62 -5.64 -3.15
C LEU A 4 -3.17 -6.12 -3.30
N ASP A 5 -2.40 -6.02 -2.23
CA ASP A 5 -0.98 -6.33 -2.23
C ASP A 5 -0.69 -7.51 -1.30
N PHE A 6 0.30 -8.32 -1.67
CA PHE A 6 0.81 -9.42 -0.87
C PHE A 6 2.32 -9.45 -0.94
N GLY A 7 2.98 -9.71 0.19
CA GLY A 7 4.43 -9.75 0.23
C GLY A 7 4.98 -10.48 1.44
N ASN A 8 6.12 -11.12 1.27
CA ASN A 8 6.89 -11.66 2.38
C ASN A 8 8.39 -11.52 2.08
N ALA A 9 9.18 -11.36 3.14
CA ALA A 9 10.63 -11.46 3.09
C ALA A 9 11.06 -12.47 4.17
N TRP A 10 11.81 -13.48 3.80
CA TRP A 10 12.29 -14.53 4.69
C TRP A 10 13.76 -14.87 4.41
N GLU A 11 14.42 -15.42 5.43
CA GLU A 11 15.79 -15.94 5.30
C GLU A 11 15.78 -17.47 5.28
N GLN A 12 15.37 -18.09 6.41
CA GLN A 12 15.36 -19.55 6.57
C GLN A 12 13.94 -20.14 6.65
N ASN A 13 13.03 -19.48 7.38
CA ASN A 13 11.67 -19.96 7.60
C ASN A 13 10.65 -18.91 7.16
N LEU A 14 9.61 -19.36 6.45
CA LEU A 14 8.49 -18.55 6.03
C LEU A 14 7.48 -18.42 7.19
N LEU A 15 7.46 -17.27 7.86
CA LEU A 15 6.62 -17.05 9.04
C LEU A 15 5.21 -16.52 8.71
N GLY A 16 4.98 -15.99 7.51
CA GLY A 16 3.69 -15.42 7.12
C GLY A 16 3.69 -14.85 5.70
N LEU A 17 2.57 -14.28 5.30
CA LEU A 17 2.41 -13.56 4.04
C LEU A 17 1.60 -12.30 4.33
N TYR A 18 2.29 -11.16 4.39
CA TYR A 18 1.67 -9.88 4.66
C TYR A 18 0.73 -9.51 3.52
N THR A 19 -0.40 -8.95 3.88
CA THR A 19 -1.43 -8.54 2.93
C THR A 19 -1.89 -7.13 3.23
N SER A 20 -2.23 -6.38 2.17
CA SER A 20 -2.92 -5.10 2.31
C SER A 20 -3.97 -4.94 1.23
N THR A 21 -5.01 -4.19 1.55
CA THR A 21 -5.99 -3.74 0.56
C THR A 21 -6.47 -2.35 0.91
N GLY A 22 -6.87 -1.60 -0.11
CA GLY A 22 -7.33 -0.25 0.08
C GLY A 22 -7.61 0.45 -1.24
N PHE A 23 -7.62 1.77 -1.16
CA PHE A 23 -7.83 2.62 -2.31
C PHE A 23 -6.84 3.79 -2.28
N GLY A 24 -6.45 4.19 -3.49
CA GLY A 24 -5.52 5.28 -3.73
C GLY A 24 -6.14 6.38 -4.56
N LEU A 25 -5.90 7.62 -4.19
CA LEU A 25 -6.16 8.82 -4.98
C LEU A 25 -4.87 9.28 -5.63
N ARG A 26 -4.88 9.52 -6.94
CA ARG A 26 -3.73 10.04 -7.69
C ARG A 26 -4.14 11.31 -8.41
N GLY A 27 -3.29 12.34 -8.34
CA GLY A 27 -3.48 13.59 -9.07
C GLY A 27 -2.16 14.13 -9.59
N ALA A 28 -2.23 14.99 -10.60
CA ALA A 28 -1.11 15.79 -11.06
C ALA A 28 -1.48 17.27 -10.88
N LEU A 29 -0.70 18.01 -10.10
CA LEU A 29 -0.84 19.44 -9.93
C LEU A 29 0.03 20.16 -10.97
N ALA A 30 -0.61 21.03 -11.76
CA ALA A 30 0.03 21.78 -12.85
C ALA A 30 0.80 20.92 -13.89
N GLY A 31 0.50 19.62 -13.97
CA GLY A 31 1.16 18.69 -14.89
C GLY A 31 2.60 18.32 -14.52
N VAL A 32 3.17 18.88 -13.45
CA VAL A 32 4.57 18.67 -13.05
C VAL A 32 4.67 17.89 -11.74
N LEU A 33 3.80 18.20 -10.77
CA LEU A 33 3.83 17.60 -9.45
C LEU A 33 2.83 16.45 -9.38
N VAL A 34 3.31 15.22 -9.27
CA VAL A 34 2.50 14.01 -9.09
C VAL A 34 2.27 13.76 -7.61
N LEU A 35 1.01 13.61 -7.22
CA LEU A 35 0.57 13.34 -5.86
C LEU A 35 -0.15 12.00 -5.80
N ARG A 36 0.07 11.25 -4.72
CA ARG A 36 -0.68 10.03 -4.40
C ARG A 36 -1.00 9.99 -2.91
N LEU A 37 -2.24 9.61 -2.60
CA LEU A 37 -2.71 9.35 -1.24
C LEU A 37 -3.34 7.96 -1.21
N ASP A 38 -2.73 7.03 -0.49
CA ASP A 38 -3.19 5.67 -0.32
C ASP A 38 -3.74 5.46 1.09
N MET A 39 -4.91 4.85 1.19
CA MET A 39 -5.55 4.50 2.45
C MET A 39 -5.95 3.03 2.41
N GLY A 40 -5.64 2.30 3.47
CA GLY A 40 -5.90 0.86 3.47
C GLY A 40 -5.85 0.20 4.82
N LEU A 41 -6.11 -1.10 4.77
CA LEU A 41 -6.00 -2.04 5.86
C LEU A 41 -4.84 -2.99 5.56
N ARG A 42 -4.11 -3.43 6.58
CA ARG A 42 -3.11 -4.49 6.45
C ARG A 42 -3.41 -5.65 7.39
N SER A 43 -2.88 -6.82 7.06
CA SER A 43 -2.89 -8.00 7.91
C SER A 43 -1.59 -8.79 7.75
N LEU A 44 -1.14 -9.42 8.83
CA LEU A 44 0.10 -10.21 8.85
C LEU A 44 0.02 -11.50 8.01
N THR A 45 -1.20 -12.00 7.78
CA THR A 45 -1.47 -13.26 7.07
C THR A 45 -2.64 -13.07 6.09
N VAL A 46 -2.67 -13.89 5.03
CA VAL A 46 -3.83 -13.97 4.13
C VAL A 46 -5.03 -14.53 4.90
N ASN A 47 -6.22 -13.97 4.66
CA ASN A 47 -7.49 -14.42 5.24
C ASN A 47 -7.60 -14.26 6.78
N SER A 48 -6.74 -13.44 7.39
CA SER A 48 -6.95 -12.94 8.76
C SER A 48 -7.68 -11.61 8.76
N PHE A 49 -8.34 -11.31 9.89
CA PHE A 49 -8.93 -10.00 10.10
C PHE A 49 -7.82 -8.94 10.07
N PRO A 50 -8.01 -7.80 9.38
CA PRO A 50 -7.00 -6.75 9.37
C PRO A 50 -6.75 -6.22 10.79
N ASP A 51 -5.49 -6.16 11.19
CA ASP A 51 -5.06 -5.77 12.53
C ASP A 51 -4.53 -4.33 12.57
N ASP A 52 -4.26 -3.71 11.41
CA ASP A 52 -3.76 -2.34 11.31
C ASP A 52 -4.32 -1.57 10.10
N LYS A 53 -4.36 -0.24 10.21
CA LYS A 53 -4.79 0.69 9.16
C LYS A 53 -3.65 1.62 8.80
N PHE A 54 -3.56 2.01 7.54
CA PHE A 54 -2.53 2.95 7.10
C PHE A 54 -3.09 4.06 6.20
N ILE A 55 -2.42 5.20 6.28
CA ILE A 55 -2.54 6.31 5.34
C ILE A 55 -1.12 6.65 4.89
N GLN A 56 -0.86 6.66 3.59
CA GLN A 56 0.43 6.97 3.01
C GLN A 56 0.28 8.06 1.96
N PHE A 57 1.11 9.09 2.06
CA PHE A 57 1.16 10.18 1.10
C PHE A 57 2.49 10.16 0.37
N PHE A 58 2.43 10.26 -0.95
CA PHE A 58 3.57 10.34 -1.84
C PHE A 58 3.46 11.57 -2.70
N PHE A 59 4.59 12.21 -2.95
CA PHE A 59 4.73 13.27 -3.93
C PHE A 59 6.01 13.05 -4.73
N GLY A 60 5.99 13.46 -5.98
CA GLY A 60 7.14 13.42 -6.87
C GLY A 60 6.95 14.42 -8.00
N TRP A 61 8.02 14.74 -8.72
CA TRP A 61 7.97 15.58 -9.91
C TRP A 61 8.35 14.76 -11.12
N ASP A 62 7.62 14.93 -12.22
CA ASP A 62 7.94 14.34 -13.53
C ASP A 62 8.92 15.29 -14.23
N PHE A 63 10.08 14.79 -14.66
CA PHE A 63 11.15 15.57 -15.32
C PHE A 63 11.28 15.24 -16.81
#